data_AF-A0A2C6BT85-F1
#
_entry.id   AF-A0A2C6BT85-F1
#
_cell.length_a   1.000
_cell.length_b   1.000
_cell.length_c   1.000
_cell.angle_alpha   90.00
_cell.angle_beta   90.00
_cell.angle_gamma   90.00
#
_symmetry.space_group_name_H-M   'P 1'
#
loop_
_entity.id
_entity.type
_entity.pdbx_description
1 polymer ?
#
loop_
_entity_poly.entity_id
_entity_poly.type
_entity_poly.pdbx_seq_one_letter_code
_entity_poly.pdbx_strand_id
1 'polypeptide(L)'
;MAHALLGPSSAARWIACPPSVRLCEQFEDAESEYAKEGSLAHEIAELKVRKLIDPGLTSRKFTAAMKKLKEKELYQEEMQGYTDEYVEFIQEQMYSYETTPHISVEQKVDFSQYVPGGFGTADCILISNDTLHVIDFKYGKGVPVSVENNAQLLLYALGAYLAYEMIFPIEHIKMSIVQPRLTGIDTWECSLDYLLTFAKKAQERAVMALNGEGDFECGEHCKFCKAKSICKERANANLELAKYEFKAADQLSLEEIGEILQKAQDLAKWAEDLKEYALAESLKGNNVPGWKAVNGRGSRSFKNTDDAIKVLKENGIAEELLYERKYLTLAQMEKVIGKKDFNNLVGNLIVMSVGKPTLVDASDKREAITNKIKAEDDFSAVDDINNL
;
A
#
# COMPACT_ATOMS: atom_id res chain seq x y z
N MET A 1 -18.61 -2.83 -7.47
CA MET A 1 -19.50 -2.32 -6.40
C MET A 1 -19.58 -0.81 -6.54
N ALA A 2 -20.69 -0.17 -6.20
CA ALA A 2 -20.75 1.29 -6.18
C ALA A 2 -19.91 1.80 -4.99
N HIS A 3 -18.93 2.66 -5.24
CA HIS A 3 -18.17 3.34 -4.20
C HIS A 3 -18.87 4.65 -3.80
N ALA A 4 -18.87 4.97 -2.51
CA ALA A 4 -19.30 6.29 -2.05
C ALA A 4 -18.36 7.37 -2.61
N LEU A 5 -18.92 8.49 -3.08
CA LEU A 5 -18.12 9.64 -3.56
C LEU A 5 -17.13 10.12 -2.48
N LEU A 6 -17.59 10.16 -1.23
CA LEU A 6 -16.79 10.46 -0.04
C LEU A 6 -16.53 9.18 0.78
N GLY A 7 -16.04 8.14 0.11
CA GLY A 7 -15.74 6.86 0.75
C GLY A 7 -14.43 6.86 1.57
N PRO A 8 -14.25 5.88 2.48
CA PRO A 8 -13.08 5.81 3.37
C PRO A 8 -11.74 5.74 2.65
N SER A 9 -11.65 4.97 1.56
CA SER A 9 -10.40 4.78 0.81
C SER A 9 -9.86 6.05 0.14
N SER A 10 -10.70 7.08 -0.01
CA SER A 10 -10.31 8.39 -0.54
C SER A 10 -10.34 9.50 0.51
N ALA A 11 -10.55 9.16 1.79
CA ALA A 11 -10.75 10.11 2.89
C ALA A 11 -9.57 11.03 3.13
N ALA A 12 -8.35 10.52 3.08
CA ALA A 12 -7.16 11.36 3.15
C ALA A 12 -7.19 12.49 2.10
N ARG A 13 -7.68 12.21 0.88
CA ARG A 13 -7.78 13.20 -0.19
C ARG A 13 -8.92 14.19 0.02
N TRP A 14 -10.16 13.73 0.26
CA TRP A 14 -11.29 14.65 0.34
C TRP A 14 -11.34 15.43 1.65
N ILE A 15 -10.70 14.95 2.72
CA ILE A 15 -10.49 15.72 3.95
C ILE A 15 -9.40 16.77 3.74
N ALA A 16 -8.26 16.42 3.14
CA ALA A 16 -7.16 17.37 2.95
C ALA A 16 -7.46 18.39 1.84
N CYS A 17 -8.05 17.96 0.72
CA CYS A 17 -8.29 18.79 -0.46
C CYS A 17 -9.74 18.62 -0.95
N PRO A 18 -10.74 19.21 -0.27
CA PRO A 18 -12.16 19.08 -0.62
C PRO A 18 -12.51 19.37 -2.08
N PRO A 19 -12.03 20.47 -2.73
CA PRO A 19 -12.41 20.77 -4.11
C PRO A 19 -11.86 19.73 -5.11
N SER A 20 -10.88 18.90 -4.72
CA SER A 20 -10.39 17.81 -5.56
C SER A 20 -11.46 16.77 -5.89
N VAL A 21 -12.50 16.62 -5.07
CA VAL A 21 -13.58 15.65 -5.30
C VAL A 21 -14.31 15.99 -6.59
N ARG A 22 -14.79 17.23 -6.73
CA ARG A 22 -15.49 17.71 -7.93
C ARG A 22 -14.58 17.79 -9.15
N LEU A 23 -13.30 18.11 -8.95
CA LEU A 23 -12.32 18.04 -10.04
C LEU A 23 -12.18 16.60 -10.56
N CYS A 24 -12.10 15.61 -9.66
CA CYS A 24 -11.91 14.20 -10.04
C CYS A 24 -13.12 13.58 -10.77
N GLU A 25 -14.33 14.13 -10.65
CA GLU A 25 -15.52 13.64 -11.36
C GLU A 25 -15.42 13.76 -12.88
N GLN A 26 -14.54 14.62 -13.38
CA GLN A 26 -14.28 14.81 -14.82
C GLN A 26 -13.42 13.70 -15.43
N PHE A 27 -12.91 12.78 -14.60
CA PHE A 27 -11.98 11.72 -15.00
C PHE A 27 -12.59 10.35 -14.75
N GLU A 28 -12.47 9.48 -15.76
CA GLU A 28 -12.89 8.08 -15.66
C GLU A 28 -12.11 7.34 -14.57
N ASP A 29 -12.77 6.39 -13.92
CA ASP A 29 -12.11 5.44 -13.02
C ASP A 29 -11.30 4.44 -13.85
N ALA A 30 -10.00 4.41 -13.60
CA ALA A 30 -9.10 3.40 -14.15
C ALA A 30 -8.64 2.47 -13.04
N GLU A 31 -9.02 1.20 -13.13
CA GLU A 31 -8.57 0.17 -12.21
C GLU A 31 -7.21 -0.38 -12.68
N SER A 32 -6.20 -0.29 -11.82
CA SER A 32 -4.87 -0.83 -12.10
C SER A 32 -4.83 -2.35 -11.87
N GLU A 33 -3.87 -3.03 -12.49
CA GLU A 33 -3.62 -4.46 -12.23
C GLU A 33 -3.29 -4.70 -10.75
N TYR A 34 -2.60 -3.77 -10.09
CA TYR A 34 -2.35 -3.81 -8.64
C TYR A 34 -3.63 -3.74 -7.81
N ALA A 35 -4.62 -2.94 -8.22
CA ALA A 35 -5.91 -2.86 -7.55
C ALA A 35 -6.68 -4.19 -7.70
N LYS A 36 -6.66 -4.80 -8.89
CA LYS A 36 -7.26 -6.12 -9.15
C LYS A 36 -6.58 -7.24 -8.37
N GLU A 37 -5.24 -7.22 -8.31
CA GLU A 37 -4.43 -8.15 -7.51
C GLU A 37 -4.82 -8.05 -6.02
N GLY A 38 -4.93 -6.82 -5.51
CA GLY A 38 -5.37 -6.54 -4.15
C GLY A 38 -6.78 -7.06 -3.87
N SER A 39 -7.75 -6.76 -4.74
CA SER A 39 -9.13 -7.23 -4.61
C SER A 39 -9.20 -8.76 -4.52
N LEU A 40 -8.44 -9.49 -5.33
CA LEU A 40 -8.37 -10.95 -5.24
C LEU A 40 -7.81 -11.42 -3.90
N ALA A 41 -6.78 -10.76 -3.37
CA ALA A 41 -6.24 -11.08 -2.07
C ALA A 41 -7.26 -10.85 -0.93
N HIS A 42 -8.07 -9.78 -0.99
CA HIS A 42 -9.18 -9.56 -0.06
C HIS A 42 -10.24 -10.66 -0.16
N GLU A 43 -10.63 -11.08 -1.37
CA GLU A 43 -11.59 -12.19 -1.52
C GLU A 43 -11.07 -13.51 -0.92
N ILE A 44 -9.77 -13.78 -1.04
CA ILE A 44 -9.12 -14.95 -0.42
C ILE A 44 -9.13 -14.81 1.10
N ALA A 45 -8.75 -13.64 1.63
CA ALA A 45 -8.73 -13.33 3.05
C ALA A 45 -10.13 -13.46 3.67
N GLU A 46 -11.15 -12.83 3.08
CA GLU A 46 -12.55 -12.93 3.50
C GLU A 46 -12.98 -14.40 3.59
N LEU A 47 -12.76 -15.19 2.54
CA LEU A 47 -13.17 -16.59 2.51
C LEU A 47 -12.52 -17.40 3.65
N LYS A 48 -11.26 -17.12 3.98
CA LYS A 48 -10.54 -17.74 5.09
C LYS A 48 -11.08 -17.32 6.45
N VAL A 49 -11.32 -16.03 6.67
CA VAL A 49 -11.90 -15.58 7.96
C VAL A 49 -13.32 -16.12 8.12
N ARG A 50 -14.15 -16.09 7.07
CA ARG A 50 -15.48 -16.71 7.08
C ARG A 50 -15.43 -18.19 7.44
N LYS A 51 -14.39 -18.92 7.04
CA LYS A 51 -14.23 -20.33 7.39
C LYS A 51 -14.06 -20.55 8.90
N LEU A 52 -13.56 -19.55 9.62
CA LEU A 52 -13.40 -19.60 11.07
C LEU A 52 -14.72 -19.34 11.82
N ILE A 53 -15.55 -18.45 11.29
CA ILE A 53 -16.69 -17.88 12.05
C ILE A 53 -18.06 -18.32 11.55
N ASP A 54 -18.19 -18.77 10.29
CA ASP A 54 -19.46 -19.20 9.70
C ASP A 54 -19.59 -20.73 9.78
N PRO A 55 -20.37 -21.29 10.73
CA PRO A 55 -20.57 -22.73 10.83
C PRO A 55 -21.26 -23.33 9.59
N GLY A 56 -21.95 -22.49 8.79
CA GLY A 56 -22.57 -22.88 7.53
C GLY A 56 -21.57 -23.05 6.36
N LEU A 57 -20.34 -22.56 6.52
CA LEU A 57 -19.25 -22.71 5.56
C LEU A 57 -18.46 -24.01 5.81
N THR A 58 -19.07 -25.12 5.38
CA THR A 58 -18.44 -26.45 5.47
C THR A 58 -17.13 -26.52 4.70
N SER A 59 -16.22 -27.42 5.08
CA SER A 59 -14.92 -27.56 4.43
C SER A 59 -15.04 -27.84 2.93
N ARG A 60 -16.09 -28.58 2.52
CA ARG A 60 -16.40 -28.80 1.10
C ARG A 60 -16.74 -27.50 0.35
N LYS A 61 -17.58 -26.63 0.94
CA LYS A 61 -17.95 -25.34 0.33
C LYS A 61 -16.73 -24.42 0.24
N PHE A 62 -15.92 -24.37 1.29
CA PHE A 62 -14.67 -23.62 1.33
C PHE A 62 -13.72 -24.07 0.21
N THR A 63 -13.42 -25.36 0.09
CA THR A 63 -12.53 -25.89 -0.96
C THR A 63 -13.06 -25.55 -2.36
N ALA A 64 -14.37 -25.64 -2.57
CA ALA A 64 -14.99 -25.29 -3.86
C ALA A 64 -14.87 -23.79 -4.18
N ALA A 65 -15.08 -22.90 -3.20
CA ALA A 65 -14.92 -21.46 -3.38
C ALA A 65 -13.45 -21.07 -3.60
N MET A 66 -12.54 -21.64 -2.80
CA MET A 66 -11.10 -21.41 -2.95
C MET A 66 -10.59 -21.83 -4.32
N LYS A 67 -11.05 -22.98 -4.84
CA LYS A 67 -10.69 -23.44 -6.19
C LYS A 67 -11.03 -22.39 -7.25
N LYS A 68 -12.20 -21.75 -7.17
CA LYS A 68 -12.60 -20.68 -8.11
C LYS A 68 -11.70 -19.45 -8.01
N LEU A 69 -11.27 -19.09 -6.80
CA LEU A 69 -10.32 -17.99 -6.60
C LEU A 69 -8.94 -18.33 -7.20
N LYS A 70 -8.49 -19.58 -7.04
CA LYS A 70 -7.23 -20.08 -7.62
C LYS A 70 -7.21 -20.12 -9.15
N GLU A 71 -8.38 -20.16 -9.79
CA GLU A 71 -8.53 -20.16 -11.26
C GLU A 71 -8.47 -18.74 -11.87
N LYS A 72 -8.48 -17.67 -11.04
CA LYS A 72 -8.38 -16.30 -11.55
C LYS A 72 -6.96 -16.00 -12.06
N GLU A 73 -6.88 -15.22 -13.13
CA GLU A 73 -5.62 -14.91 -13.84
C GLU A 73 -4.53 -14.32 -12.94
N LEU A 74 -4.90 -13.44 -12.01
CA LEU A 74 -3.96 -12.76 -11.11
C LEU A 74 -3.58 -13.58 -9.87
N TYR A 75 -4.11 -14.81 -9.73
CA TYR A 75 -3.81 -15.65 -8.58
C TYR A 75 -2.33 -16.03 -8.52
N GLN A 76 -1.75 -15.92 -7.32
CA GLN A 76 -0.39 -16.37 -7.03
C GLN A 76 -0.41 -17.18 -5.74
N GLU A 77 0.35 -18.29 -5.67
CA GLU A 77 0.33 -19.17 -4.49
C GLU A 77 0.79 -18.45 -3.21
N GLU A 78 1.68 -17.46 -3.33
CA GLU A 78 2.12 -16.61 -2.21
C GLU A 78 0.99 -15.81 -1.56
N MET A 79 -0.11 -15.53 -2.28
CA MET A 79 -1.31 -14.90 -1.70
C MET A 79 -1.85 -15.70 -0.52
N GLN A 80 -1.66 -17.02 -0.52
CA GLN A 80 -2.09 -17.86 0.59
C GLN A 80 -1.38 -17.46 1.87
N GLY A 81 -0.04 -17.40 1.86
CA GLY A 81 0.75 -17.05 3.05
C GLY A 81 0.40 -15.66 3.59
N TYR A 82 0.34 -14.65 2.72
CA TYR A 82 -0.01 -13.28 3.15
C TYR A 82 -1.43 -13.16 3.71
N THR A 83 -2.39 -13.93 3.18
CA THR A 83 -3.75 -13.94 3.71
C THR A 83 -3.88 -14.82 4.95
N ASP A 84 -3.01 -15.81 5.14
CA ASP A 84 -2.91 -16.59 6.38
C ASP A 84 -2.44 -15.69 7.54
N GLU A 85 -1.43 -14.84 7.34
CA GLU A 85 -0.98 -13.87 8.36
C GLU A 85 -2.11 -12.95 8.86
N TYR A 86 -2.99 -12.51 7.97
CA TYR A 86 -4.18 -11.72 8.33
C TYR A 86 -5.19 -12.51 9.16
N VAL A 87 -5.46 -13.76 8.76
CA VAL A 87 -6.41 -14.64 9.43
C VAL A 87 -5.89 -15.04 10.82
N GLU A 88 -4.60 -15.36 10.92
CA GLU A 88 -3.90 -15.66 12.17
C GLU A 88 -3.98 -14.47 13.14
N PHE A 89 -3.71 -13.25 12.67
CA PHE A 89 -3.84 -12.06 13.51
C PHE A 89 -5.28 -11.86 14.02
N ILE A 90 -6.30 -12.04 13.18
CA ILE A 90 -7.70 -11.97 13.64
C ILE A 90 -7.99 -13.02 14.71
N GLN A 91 -7.53 -14.25 14.52
CA GLN A 91 -7.70 -15.31 15.53
C GLN A 91 -7.02 -14.96 16.85
N GLU A 92 -5.79 -14.46 16.81
CA GLU A 92 -5.08 -13.99 18.00
C GLU A 92 -5.86 -12.90 18.73
N GLN A 93 -6.40 -11.91 17.99
CA GLN A 93 -7.23 -10.87 18.60
C GLN A 93 -8.51 -11.44 19.21
N MET A 94 -9.19 -12.38 18.54
CA MET A 94 -10.38 -13.03 19.08
C MET A 94 -10.11 -13.77 20.40
N TYR A 95 -8.96 -14.42 20.54
CA TYR A 95 -8.56 -15.10 21.77
C TYR A 95 -7.99 -14.17 22.85
N SER A 96 -7.58 -12.95 22.48
CA SER A 96 -7.04 -11.97 23.43
C SER A 96 -8.10 -11.32 24.32
N TYR A 97 -9.38 -11.34 23.90
CA TYR A 97 -10.48 -10.80 24.68
C TYR A 97 -11.00 -11.79 25.72
N GLU A 98 -11.41 -11.29 26.89
CA GLU A 98 -11.92 -12.12 27.99
C GLU A 98 -13.21 -12.88 27.62
N THR A 99 -14.05 -12.24 26.82
CA THR A 99 -15.29 -12.82 26.29
C THR A 99 -15.20 -13.00 24.79
N THR A 100 -15.90 -14.02 24.27
CA THR A 100 -16.02 -14.24 22.83
C THR A 100 -16.56 -12.96 22.16
N PRO A 101 -15.77 -12.29 21.31
CA PRO A 101 -16.20 -11.05 20.68
C PRO A 101 -17.29 -11.31 19.66
N HIS A 102 -18.13 -10.29 19.43
CA HIS A 102 -18.89 -10.21 18.18
C HIS A 102 -17.92 -9.99 17.03
N ILE A 103 -18.11 -10.71 15.93
CA ILE A 103 -17.29 -10.58 14.72
C ILE A 103 -18.16 -10.40 13.48
N SER A 104 -17.81 -9.43 12.65
CA SER A 104 -18.35 -9.28 11.30
C SER A 104 -17.22 -9.05 10.31
N VAL A 105 -17.36 -9.59 9.11
CA VAL A 105 -16.37 -9.50 8.02
C VAL A 105 -17.03 -8.99 6.75
N GLU A 106 -16.29 -8.21 5.96
CA GLU A 106 -16.82 -7.48 4.80
C GLU A 106 -18.12 -6.73 5.14
N GLN A 107 -18.13 -6.12 6.33
CA GLN A 107 -19.31 -5.43 6.86
C GLN A 107 -19.47 -4.11 6.14
N LYS A 108 -20.61 -3.93 5.47
CA LYS A 108 -21.01 -2.60 5.01
C LYS A 108 -21.30 -1.71 6.22
N VAL A 109 -20.58 -0.61 6.33
CA VAL A 109 -20.73 0.40 7.38
C VAL A 109 -21.29 1.68 6.78
N ASP A 110 -22.21 2.31 7.51
CA ASP A 110 -22.87 3.56 7.11
C ASP A 110 -22.51 4.65 8.12
N PHE A 111 -22.00 5.76 7.62
CA PHE A 111 -21.68 6.94 8.43
C PHE A 111 -22.33 8.20 7.82
N SER A 112 -23.46 7.99 7.12
CA SER A 112 -24.17 9.04 6.39
C SER A 112 -24.75 10.13 7.27
N GLN A 113 -24.92 9.85 8.57
CA GLN A 113 -25.27 10.82 9.60
C GLN A 113 -24.24 11.96 9.71
N TYR A 114 -22.96 11.68 9.47
CA TYR A 114 -21.89 12.69 9.50
C TYR A 114 -21.49 13.15 8.09
N VAL A 115 -21.35 12.21 7.16
CA VAL A 115 -20.91 12.48 5.78
C VAL A 115 -22.02 12.07 4.83
N PRO A 116 -22.81 13.00 4.24
CA PRO A 116 -23.96 12.64 3.41
C PRO A 116 -23.61 11.65 2.29
N GLY A 117 -24.31 10.49 2.25
CA GLY A 117 -24.04 9.41 1.31
C GLY A 117 -22.75 8.61 1.59
N GLY A 118 -22.13 8.83 2.76
CA GLY A 118 -20.91 8.17 3.21
C GLY A 118 -21.17 6.74 3.71
N PHE A 119 -20.55 5.78 3.03
CA PHE A 119 -20.52 4.38 3.43
C PHE A 119 -19.20 3.73 2.99
N GLY A 120 -18.90 2.57 3.56
CA GLY A 120 -17.74 1.77 3.19
C GLY A 120 -17.96 0.29 3.50
N THR A 121 -16.94 -0.52 3.24
CA THR A 121 -16.89 -1.92 3.64
C THR A 121 -15.67 -2.10 4.53
N ALA A 122 -15.88 -2.47 5.78
CA ALA A 122 -14.80 -2.79 6.71
C ALA A 122 -14.47 -4.29 6.59
N ASP A 123 -13.19 -4.62 6.42
CA ASP A 123 -12.75 -6.00 6.18
C ASP A 123 -13.07 -6.91 7.37
N CYS A 124 -12.77 -6.46 8.60
CA CYS A 124 -13.13 -7.14 9.84
C CYS A 124 -13.43 -6.14 10.97
N ILE A 125 -14.50 -6.43 11.71
CA ILE A 125 -14.89 -5.72 12.93
C ILE A 125 -15.00 -6.76 14.05
N LEU A 126 -14.31 -6.52 15.16
CA LEU A 126 -14.46 -7.22 16.43
C LEU A 126 -15.05 -6.26 17.46
N ILE A 127 -16.00 -6.72 18.27
CA ILE A 127 -16.52 -5.95 19.40
C ILE A 127 -16.54 -6.84 20.63
N SER A 128 -15.88 -6.39 21.70
CA SER A 128 -15.87 -7.07 22.99
C SER A 128 -16.01 -6.04 24.12
N ASN A 129 -16.98 -6.24 25.00
CA ASN A 129 -17.34 -5.30 26.06
C ASN A 129 -17.55 -3.87 25.53
N ASP A 130 -16.63 -2.96 25.87
CA ASP A 130 -16.61 -1.54 25.52
C ASP A 130 -15.65 -1.20 24.37
N THR A 131 -15.00 -2.20 23.78
CA THR A 131 -13.95 -2.02 22.77
C THR A 131 -14.46 -2.42 21.40
N LEU A 132 -14.40 -1.48 20.44
CA LEU A 132 -14.62 -1.72 19.02
C LEU A 132 -13.28 -1.75 18.28
N HIS A 133 -13.00 -2.86 17.59
CA HIS A 133 -11.75 -3.08 16.89
C HIS A 133 -11.98 -3.27 15.39
N VAL A 134 -11.49 -2.34 14.58
CA VAL A 134 -11.45 -2.47 13.11
C VAL A 134 -10.10 -3.00 12.67
N ILE A 135 -10.10 -4.05 11.87
CA ILE A 135 -8.87 -4.63 11.29
C ILE A 135 -9.00 -4.53 9.77
N ASP A 136 -8.08 -3.80 9.14
CA ASP A 136 -8.06 -3.56 7.69
C ASP A 136 -6.84 -4.27 7.07
N PHE A 137 -7.10 -5.05 6.03
CA PHE A 137 -6.09 -5.78 5.29
C PHE A 137 -5.53 -4.89 4.17
N LYS A 138 -4.21 -4.85 4.03
CA LYS A 138 -3.54 -4.11 2.96
C LYS A 138 -2.61 -5.03 2.19
N TYR A 139 -3.02 -5.40 0.98
CA TYR A 139 -2.20 -6.25 0.10
C TYR A 139 -1.15 -5.47 -0.73
N GLY A 140 -1.19 -4.15 -0.77
CA GLY A 140 -0.24 -3.35 -1.56
C GLY A 140 1.20 -3.48 -1.07
N LYS A 141 2.17 -3.56 -2.01
CA LYS A 141 3.62 -3.63 -1.74
C LYS A 141 4.40 -2.32 -2.01
N GLY A 142 3.71 -1.25 -2.38
CA GLY A 142 4.36 -0.01 -2.87
C GLY A 142 4.32 1.16 -1.90
N VAL A 143 3.36 1.20 -0.97
CA VAL A 143 3.16 2.34 -0.06
C VAL A 143 2.84 1.80 1.33
N PRO A 144 3.63 2.13 2.36
CA PRO A 144 3.29 1.80 3.74
C PRO A 144 2.08 2.62 4.18
N VAL A 145 1.17 1.97 4.91
CA VAL A 145 -0.03 2.62 5.42
C VAL A 145 0.11 2.78 6.94
N SER A 146 0.11 4.03 7.41
CA SER A 146 0.10 4.33 8.84
C SER A 146 -1.26 4.01 9.44
N VAL A 147 -1.28 3.39 10.62
CA VAL A 147 -2.49 3.11 11.40
C VAL A 147 -2.90 4.32 12.25
N GLU A 148 -1.93 5.11 12.72
CA GLU A 148 -2.18 6.27 13.57
C GLU A 148 -2.87 7.38 12.77
N ASN A 149 -3.97 7.91 13.31
CA ASN A 149 -4.77 8.98 12.69
C ASN A 149 -5.20 8.70 11.25
N ASN A 150 -5.38 7.43 10.90
CA ASN A 150 -5.78 7.03 9.57
C ASN A 150 -7.27 7.33 9.32
N ALA A 151 -7.54 8.29 8.42
CA ALA A 151 -8.90 8.70 8.10
C ALA A 151 -9.80 7.57 7.56
N GLN A 152 -9.22 6.58 6.84
CA GLN A 152 -9.97 5.43 6.35
C GLN A 152 -10.46 4.57 7.52
N LEU A 153 -9.56 4.20 8.44
CA LEU A 153 -9.90 3.38 9.61
C LEU A 153 -10.88 4.10 10.54
N LEU A 154 -10.68 5.40 10.77
CA LEU A 154 -11.58 6.19 11.59
C LEU A 154 -13.00 6.24 11.00
N LEU A 155 -13.17 6.32 9.68
CA LEU A 155 -14.51 6.25 9.07
C LEU A 155 -15.13 4.86 9.14
N TYR A 156 -14.33 3.80 9.04
CA TYR A 156 -14.81 2.44 9.29
C TYR A 156 -15.25 2.26 10.74
N ALA A 157 -14.44 2.73 11.70
CA ALA A 157 -14.77 2.69 13.11
C ALA A 157 -16.01 3.52 13.43
N LEU A 158 -16.18 4.69 12.81
CA LEU A 158 -17.38 5.52 12.96
C LEU A 158 -18.63 4.80 12.46
N GLY A 159 -18.58 4.24 11.24
CA GLY A 159 -19.73 3.54 10.70
C GLY A 159 -20.04 2.24 11.45
N ALA A 160 -19.02 1.57 11.98
CA ALA A 160 -19.20 0.41 12.86
C ALA A 160 -19.82 0.83 14.21
N TYR A 161 -19.31 1.89 14.85
CA TYR A 161 -19.88 2.44 16.07
C TYR A 161 -21.37 2.77 15.90
N LEU A 162 -21.75 3.50 14.85
CA LEU A 162 -23.15 3.84 14.57
C LEU A 162 -24.04 2.60 14.33
N ALA A 163 -23.49 1.53 13.79
CA ALA A 163 -24.23 0.28 13.59
C ALA A 163 -24.47 -0.50 14.89
N TYR A 164 -23.65 -0.28 15.93
CA TYR A 164 -23.56 -1.14 17.11
C TYR A 164 -23.74 -0.41 18.45
N GLU A 165 -23.78 0.93 18.50
CA GLU A 165 -23.87 1.73 19.73
C GLU A 165 -25.12 1.43 20.58
N MET A 166 -26.20 0.93 19.96
CA MET A 166 -27.42 0.53 20.65
C MET A 166 -27.33 -0.85 21.33
N ILE A 167 -26.28 -1.63 21.01
CA ILE A 167 -26.08 -3.02 21.46
C ILE A 167 -24.90 -3.11 22.41
N PHE A 168 -23.82 -2.38 22.14
CA PHE A 168 -22.57 -2.42 22.90
C PHE A 168 -22.24 -1.04 23.48
N PRO A 169 -21.82 -0.95 24.76
CA PRO A 169 -21.42 0.29 25.41
C PRO A 169 -19.99 0.68 24.99
N ILE A 170 -19.79 1.00 23.72
CA ILE A 170 -18.46 1.25 23.15
C ILE A 170 -17.87 2.55 23.73
N GLU A 171 -16.68 2.48 24.31
CA GLU A 171 -15.90 3.62 24.84
C GLU A 171 -14.49 3.68 24.24
N HIS A 172 -13.95 2.54 23.81
CA HIS A 172 -12.59 2.39 23.29
C HIS A 172 -12.60 1.94 21.83
N ILE A 173 -11.77 2.59 21.01
CA ILE A 173 -11.64 2.28 19.59
C ILE A 173 -10.22 1.77 19.35
N LYS A 174 -10.12 0.57 18.80
CA LYS A 174 -8.88 -0.06 18.38
C LYS A 174 -8.88 -0.20 16.86
N MET A 175 -7.75 0.05 16.23
CA MET A 175 -7.61 -0.03 14.78
C MET A 175 -6.30 -0.73 14.46
N SER A 176 -6.34 -1.69 13.55
CA SER A 176 -5.15 -2.39 13.09
C SER A 176 -5.07 -2.41 11.57
N ILE A 177 -3.85 -2.28 11.05
CA ILE A 177 -3.53 -2.53 9.65
C ILE A 177 -2.67 -3.78 9.59
N VAL A 178 -3.07 -4.71 8.72
CA VAL A 178 -2.26 -5.90 8.40
C VAL A 178 -1.74 -5.76 6.97
N GLN A 179 -0.46 -5.42 6.83
CA GLN A 179 0.24 -5.20 5.57
C GLN A 179 1.47 -6.13 5.44
N PRO A 180 1.27 -7.44 5.21
CA PRO A 180 2.31 -8.45 5.36
C PRO A 180 3.40 -8.37 4.27
N ARG A 181 3.12 -7.73 3.13
CA ARG A 181 4.09 -7.52 2.04
C ARG A 181 5.05 -6.34 2.26
N LEU A 182 4.90 -5.60 3.35
CA LEU A 182 5.68 -4.37 3.56
C LEU A 182 6.05 -4.09 5.02
N THR A 183 5.10 -3.68 5.85
CA THR A 183 5.37 -3.19 7.21
C THR A 183 4.96 -4.18 8.30
N GLY A 184 4.28 -5.27 7.94
CA GLY A 184 3.72 -6.22 8.90
C GLY A 184 2.41 -5.70 9.50
N ILE A 185 2.28 -5.81 10.82
CA ILE A 185 1.07 -5.47 11.56
C ILE A 185 1.33 -4.26 12.46
N ASP A 186 0.46 -3.26 12.41
CA ASP A 186 0.52 -2.07 13.27
C ASP A 186 -0.86 -1.82 13.88
N THR A 187 -0.90 -1.33 15.13
CA THR A 187 -2.14 -1.12 15.88
C THR A 187 -2.12 0.23 16.60
N TRP A 188 -3.24 0.92 16.55
CA TRP A 188 -3.43 2.20 17.23
C TRP A 188 -4.79 2.25 17.91
N GLU A 189 -4.85 2.96 19.03
CA GLU A 189 -6.03 3.05 19.88
C GLU A 189 -6.37 4.51 20.17
N CYS A 190 -7.66 4.81 20.28
CA CYS A 190 -8.18 6.11 20.69
C CYS A 190 -9.50 5.97 21.46
N SER A 191 -9.93 7.05 22.10
CA SER A 191 -11.23 7.09 22.78
C SER A 191 -12.38 7.30 21.79
N LEU A 192 -13.60 6.95 22.19
CA LEU A 192 -14.80 7.31 21.44
C LEU A 192 -14.90 8.83 21.21
N ASP A 193 -14.56 9.65 22.21
CA ASP A 193 -14.57 11.11 22.08
C ASP A 193 -13.63 11.61 20.96
N TYR A 194 -12.45 10.98 20.83
CA TYR A 194 -11.53 11.27 19.74
C TYR A 194 -12.17 10.95 18.37
N LEU A 195 -12.79 9.77 18.25
CA LEU A 195 -13.48 9.34 17.03
C LEU A 195 -14.61 10.30 16.65
N LEU A 196 -15.44 10.73 17.61
CA LEU A 196 -16.55 11.65 17.37
C LEU A 196 -16.06 13.08 17.05
N THR A 197 -14.93 13.50 17.62
CA THR A 197 -14.26 14.76 17.26
C THR A 197 -13.77 14.72 15.81
N PHE A 198 -13.14 13.61 15.41
CA PHE A 198 -12.80 13.38 14.00
C PHE A 198 -14.05 13.39 13.10
N ALA A 199 -15.15 12.75 13.52
CA ALA A 199 -16.38 12.67 12.75
C ALA A 199 -16.97 14.06 12.43
N LYS A 200 -16.91 15.00 13.38
CA LYS A 200 -17.32 16.40 13.17
C LYS A 200 -16.43 17.11 12.16
N LYS A 201 -15.10 16.95 12.27
CA LYS A 201 -14.16 17.50 11.28
C LYS A 201 -14.41 16.93 9.88
N ALA A 202 -14.64 15.62 9.79
CA ALA A 202 -14.94 14.94 8.54
C ALA A 202 -16.25 15.45 7.93
N GLN A 203 -17.29 15.69 8.75
CA GLN A 203 -18.56 16.29 8.33
C GLN A 203 -18.37 17.68 7.69
N GLU A 204 -17.60 18.57 8.33
CA GLU A 204 -17.32 19.91 7.79
C GLU A 204 -16.63 19.83 6.43
N ARG A 205 -15.59 19.00 6.30
CA ARG A 205 -14.86 18.82 5.04
C ARG A 205 -15.69 18.12 3.98
N ALA A 206 -16.59 17.22 4.37
CA ALA A 206 -17.52 16.57 3.46
C ALA A 206 -18.50 17.57 2.81
N VAL A 207 -19.03 18.52 3.58
CA VAL A 207 -19.89 19.58 3.05
C VAL A 207 -19.15 20.41 1.99
N MET A 208 -17.92 20.84 2.30
CA MET A 208 -17.09 21.57 1.35
C MET A 208 -16.82 20.74 0.08
N ALA A 209 -16.45 19.47 0.24
CA ALA A 209 -16.14 18.58 -0.87
C ALA A 209 -17.36 18.35 -1.78
N LEU A 210 -18.56 18.20 -1.20
CA LEU A 210 -19.79 18.06 -1.95
C LEU A 210 -20.15 19.34 -2.70
N ASN A 211 -19.84 20.52 -2.19
CA ASN A 211 -20.08 21.78 -2.88
C ASN A 211 -18.95 22.19 -3.84
N GLY A 212 -17.80 21.48 -3.80
CA GLY A 212 -16.60 21.88 -4.53
C GLY A 212 -15.94 23.15 -3.96
N GLU A 213 -16.18 23.44 -2.69
CA GLU A 213 -15.69 24.59 -1.95
C GLU A 213 -14.36 24.27 -1.22
N GLY A 214 -13.71 25.31 -0.70
CA GLY A 214 -12.42 25.22 -0.01
C GLY A 214 -11.21 25.41 -0.94
N ASP A 215 -10.03 25.30 -0.37
CA ASP A 215 -8.77 25.49 -1.08
C ASP A 215 -8.23 24.16 -1.64
N PHE A 216 -7.53 24.24 -2.77
CA PHE A 216 -6.71 23.11 -3.22
C PHE A 216 -5.47 23.01 -2.34
N GLU A 217 -5.26 21.84 -1.76
CA GLU A 217 -4.08 21.55 -0.93
C GLU A 217 -3.26 20.42 -1.55
N CYS A 218 -1.94 20.63 -1.67
CA CYS A 218 -0.99 19.61 -2.10
C CYS A 218 -0.44 18.82 -0.91
N GLY A 219 -0.22 17.52 -1.10
CA GLY A 219 0.34 16.62 -0.09
C GLY A 219 0.40 15.18 -0.58
N GLU A 220 0.64 14.24 0.33
CA GLU A 220 0.74 12.81 0.04
C GLU A 220 -0.48 12.23 -0.71
N HIS A 221 -1.67 12.80 -0.47
CA HIS A 221 -2.91 12.40 -1.16
C HIS A 221 -2.90 12.69 -2.66
N CYS A 222 -2.05 13.59 -3.15
CA CYS A 222 -1.95 13.92 -4.57
C CYS A 222 -1.56 12.70 -5.44
N LYS A 223 -0.80 11.75 -4.91
CA LYS A 223 -0.38 10.54 -5.65
C LYS A 223 -1.54 9.64 -6.07
N PHE A 224 -2.66 9.72 -5.35
CA PHE A 224 -3.90 8.96 -5.60
C PHE A 224 -5.01 9.84 -6.21
N CYS A 225 -4.72 11.11 -6.53
CA CYS A 225 -5.68 12.00 -7.16
C CYS A 225 -5.80 11.66 -8.66
N LYS A 226 -7.02 11.64 -9.22
CA LYS A 226 -7.19 11.41 -10.66
C LYS A 226 -6.64 12.56 -11.50
N ALA A 227 -6.73 13.78 -10.98
CA ALA A 227 -6.19 14.98 -11.61
C ALA A 227 -4.68 15.16 -11.38
N LYS A 228 -3.97 14.18 -10.79
CA LYS A 228 -2.58 14.32 -10.33
C LYS A 228 -1.62 14.86 -11.39
N SER A 229 -1.81 14.53 -12.66
CA SER A 229 -0.92 14.97 -13.75
C SER A 229 -1.19 16.41 -14.16
N ILE A 230 -2.45 16.85 -14.18
CA ILE A 230 -2.85 18.15 -14.76
C ILE A 230 -3.36 19.17 -13.73
N CYS A 231 -3.31 18.84 -12.44
CA CYS A 231 -3.73 19.74 -11.37
C CYS A 231 -2.85 21.00 -11.32
N LYS A 232 -3.47 22.17 -11.51
CA LYS A 232 -2.77 23.46 -11.48
C LYS A 232 -2.12 23.74 -10.13
N GLU A 233 -2.77 23.39 -9.03
CA GLU A 233 -2.19 23.63 -7.70
C GLU A 233 -0.96 22.75 -7.46
N ARG A 234 -0.98 21.50 -7.92
CA ARG A 234 0.22 20.64 -7.89
C ARG A 234 1.33 21.19 -8.77
N ALA A 235 1.00 21.77 -9.93
CA ALA A 235 1.97 22.47 -10.75
C ALA A 235 2.57 23.68 -10.02
N ASN A 236 1.74 24.51 -9.37
CA ASN A 236 2.22 25.65 -8.57
C ASN A 236 3.17 25.19 -7.46
N ALA A 237 2.78 24.20 -6.67
CA ALA A 237 3.59 23.67 -5.57
C ALA A 237 4.95 23.12 -6.06
N ASN A 238 4.97 22.40 -7.18
CA ASN A 238 6.20 21.90 -7.78
C ASN A 238 7.07 23.01 -8.40
N LEU A 239 6.47 24.10 -8.87
CA LEU A 239 7.16 25.26 -9.43
C LEU A 239 7.70 26.22 -8.35
N GLU A 240 7.36 26.03 -7.07
CA GLU A 240 8.01 26.77 -5.97
C GLU A 240 9.53 26.54 -5.95
N LEU A 241 10.02 25.40 -6.44
CA LEU A 241 11.46 25.17 -6.66
C LEU A 241 12.10 26.23 -7.56
N ALA A 242 11.37 26.71 -8.57
CA ALA A 242 11.85 27.74 -9.50
C ALA A 242 11.88 29.14 -8.86
N LYS A 243 11.26 29.33 -7.69
CA LYS A 243 11.26 30.59 -6.93
C LYS A 243 12.39 30.68 -5.90
N TYR A 244 13.17 29.62 -5.70
CA TYR A 244 14.42 29.76 -4.94
C TYR A 244 15.36 30.65 -5.75
N GLU A 245 15.42 31.94 -5.38
CA GLU A 245 16.60 32.75 -5.63
C GLU A 245 17.71 32.17 -4.76
N PHE A 246 18.50 31.25 -5.31
CA PHE A 246 19.71 30.79 -4.65
C PHE A 246 20.54 32.02 -4.30
N LYS A 247 20.64 32.35 -3.00
CA LYS A 247 21.50 33.43 -2.54
C LYS A 247 22.90 33.16 -3.08
N ALA A 248 23.62 34.23 -3.44
CA ALA A 248 24.97 34.21 -3.99
C ALA A 248 26.05 33.72 -3.01
N ALA A 249 25.78 32.64 -2.25
CA ALA A 249 26.78 31.81 -1.63
C ALA A 249 27.06 30.65 -2.59
N ASP A 250 28.32 30.37 -2.86
CA ASP A 250 28.75 29.38 -3.86
C ASP A 250 28.42 27.92 -3.47
N GLN A 251 27.69 27.70 -2.35
CA GLN A 251 27.34 26.40 -1.78
C GLN A 251 25.98 26.43 -1.07
N LEU A 252 25.23 25.32 -1.14
CA LEU A 252 23.96 25.10 -0.43
C LEU A 252 24.23 24.64 1.01
N SER A 253 23.44 25.13 1.97
CA SER A 253 23.39 24.59 3.34
C SER A 253 22.71 23.21 3.38
N LEU A 254 22.90 22.45 4.47
CA LEU A 254 22.27 21.13 4.63
C LEU A 254 20.75 21.23 4.73
N GLU A 255 20.26 22.31 5.35
CA GLU A 255 18.84 22.64 5.44
C GLU A 255 18.25 22.89 4.03
N GLU A 256 18.93 23.71 3.22
CA GLU A 256 18.54 23.94 1.82
C GLU A 256 18.60 22.65 1.00
N ILE A 257 19.62 21.81 1.20
CA ILE A 257 19.72 20.49 0.54
C ILE A 257 18.53 19.61 0.92
N GLY A 258 18.15 19.56 2.20
CA GLY A 258 16.99 18.80 2.66
C GLY A 258 15.68 19.26 2.00
N GLU A 259 15.42 20.57 2.02
CA GLU A 259 14.23 21.17 1.39
C GLU A 259 14.19 20.92 -0.13
N ILE A 260 15.34 21.10 -0.81
CA ILE A 260 15.45 20.87 -2.25
C ILE A 260 15.20 19.39 -2.56
N LEU A 261 15.78 18.46 -1.80
CA LEU A 261 15.58 17.03 -2.03
C LEU A 261 14.11 16.63 -1.88
N GLN A 262 13.41 17.14 -0.86
CA GLN A 262 11.98 16.87 -0.68
C GLN A 262 11.17 17.35 -1.89
N LYS A 263 11.36 18.61 -2.30
CA LYS A 263 10.63 19.16 -3.47
C LYS A 263 11.04 18.49 -4.79
N ALA A 264 12.33 18.16 -4.96
CA ALA A 264 12.84 17.55 -6.20
C ALA A 264 12.32 16.14 -6.39
N GLN A 265 12.14 15.37 -5.32
CA GLN A 265 11.50 14.05 -5.38
C GLN A 265 10.07 14.15 -5.90
N ASP A 266 9.29 15.12 -5.43
CA ASP A 266 7.91 15.32 -5.87
C ASP A 266 7.82 15.87 -7.30
N LEU A 267 8.73 16.78 -7.67
CA LEU A 267 8.88 17.26 -9.05
C LEU A 267 9.21 16.10 -10.00
N ALA A 268 10.14 15.22 -9.63
CA ALA A 268 10.51 14.06 -10.45
C ALA A 268 9.33 13.10 -10.64
N LYS A 269 8.59 12.79 -9.57
CA LYS A 269 7.37 11.97 -9.65
C LYS A 269 6.31 12.62 -10.54
N TRP A 270 6.08 13.92 -10.39
CA TRP A 270 5.11 14.64 -11.22
C TRP A 270 5.54 14.72 -12.69
N ALA A 271 6.83 14.86 -12.97
CA ALA A 271 7.35 14.82 -14.34
C ALA A 271 7.08 13.45 -15.02
N GLU A 272 7.23 12.34 -14.30
CA GLU A 272 6.83 11.02 -14.82
C GLU A 272 5.30 10.91 -14.98
N ASP A 273 4.49 11.40 -14.02
CA ASP A 273 3.02 11.46 -14.15
C ASP A 273 2.57 12.27 -15.39
N LEU A 274 3.26 13.36 -15.73
CA LEU A 274 3.02 14.18 -16.92
C LEU A 274 3.40 13.44 -18.21
N LYS A 275 4.53 12.73 -18.19
CA LYS A 275 5.02 11.97 -19.34
C LYS A 275 4.10 10.79 -19.68
N GLU A 276 3.60 10.08 -18.67
CA GLU A 276 2.59 9.03 -18.85
C GLU A 276 1.29 9.61 -19.44
N TYR A 277 0.81 10.74 -18.91
CA TYR A 277 -0.37 11.43 -19.44
C TYR A 277 -0.16 11.90 -20.89
N ALA A 278 0.97 12.55 -21.18
CA ALA A 278 1.31 13.02 -22.52
C ALA A 278 1.41 11.88 -23.53
N LEU A 279 1.96 10.73 -23.12
CA LEU A 279 1.98 9.52 -23.94
C LEU A 279 0.56 9.01 -24.22
N ALA A 280 -0.29 8.91 -23.19
CA ALA A 280 -1.67 8.47 -23.36
C ALA A 280 -2.48 9.39 -24.29
N GLU A 281 -2.34 10.71 -24.14
CA GLU A 281 -2.99 11.70 -25.03
C GLU A 281 -2.44 11.62 -26.45
N SER A 282 -1.13 11.45 -26.63
CA SER A 282 -0.52 11.24 -27.94
C SER A 282 -1.06 9.98 -28.63
N LEU A 283 -1.27 8.89 -27.88
CA LEU A 283 -1.84 7.64 -28.39
C LEU A 283 -3.33 7.76 -28.76
N LYS A 284 -4.07 8.69 -28.15
CA LYS A 284 -5.44 9.06 -28.57
C LYS A 284 -5.48 9.93 -29.83
N GLY A 285 -4.32 10.41 -30.31
CA GLY A 285 -4.20 11.26 -31.48
C GLY A 285 -4.12 12.77 -31.18
N ASN A 286 -4.04 13.16 -29.90
CA ASN A 286 -3.86 14.56 -29.52
C ASN A 286 -2.39 14.98 -29.69
N ASN A 287 -2.15 16.23 -30.08
CA ASN A 287 -0.80 16.76 -30.22
C ASN A 287 -0.29 17.31 -28.89
N VAL A 288 0.87 16.82 -28.43
CA VAL A 288 1.59 17.38 -27.28
C VAL A 288 2.83 18.11 -27.82
N PRO A 289 2.84 19.46 -27.87
CA PRO A 289 3.95 20.21 -28.45
C PRO A 289 5.31 19.86 -27.84
N GLY A 290 6.30 19.62 -28.70
CA GLY A 290 7.67 19.24 -28.28
C GLY A 290 7.86 17.74 -27.99
N TRP A 291 6.79 16.95 -27.95
CA TRP A 291 6.83 15.52 -27.68
C TRP A 291 6.16 14.73 -28.81
N LYS A 292 6.53 13.45 -28.94
CA LYS A 292 5.85 12.51 -29.84
C LYS A 292 5.90 11.10 -29.25
N ALA A 293 4.81 10.35 -29.43
CA ALA A 293 4.84 8.91 -29.19
C ALA A 293 5.58 8.22 -30.33
N VAL A 294 6.54 7.36 -29.99
CA VAL A 294 7.24 6.49 -30.93
C VAL A 294 7.30 5.09 -30.36
N ASN A 295 7.42 4.08 -31.24
CA ASN A 295 7.77 2.75 -30.77
C ASN A 295 9.12 2.81 -30.05
N GLY A 296 9.24 2.06 -28.96
CA GLY A 296 10.52 1.84 -28.31
C GLY A 296 11.53 1.22 -29.28
N ARG A 297 12.81 1.16 -28.89
CA ARG A 297 13.83 0.48 -29.69
C ARG A 297 13.39 -0.98 -29.88
N GLY A 298 13.09 -1.36 -31.12
CA GLY A 298 12.72 -2.73 -31.44
C GLY A 298 13.86 -3.68 -31.09
N SER A 299 13.55 -4.72 -30.33
CA SER A 299 14.45 -5.86 -30.11
C SER A 299 14.16 -6.92 -31.17
N ARG A 300 15.19 -7.53 -31.75
CA ARG A 300 15.01 -8.75 -32.54
C ARG A 300 14.71 -9.89 -31.57
N SER A 301 13.60 -10.57 -31.77
CA SER A 301 13.25 -11.80 -31.06
C SER A 301 12.99 -12.90 -32.09
N PHE A 302 13.19 -14.15 -31.69
CA PHE A 302 12.73 -15.27 -32.50
C PHE A 302 11.20 -15.30 -32.52
N LYS A 303 10.62 -15.64 -33.67
CA LYS A 303 9.16 -15.87 -33.79
C LYS A 303 8.72 -17.02 -32.88
N ASN A 304 9.56 -18.05 -32.80
CA ASN A 304 9.47 -19.15 -31.86
C ASN A 304 10.91 -19.50 -31.45
N THR A 305 11.23 -19.29 -30.17
CA THR A 305 12.57 -19.56 -29.64
C THR A 305 12.92 -21.04 -29.74
N ASP A 306 11.97 -21.95 -29.54
CA ASP A 306 12.23 -23.39 -29.58
C ASP A 306 12.54 -23.87 -30.99
N ASP A 307 11.78 -23.40 -31.99
CA ASP A 307 12.07 -23.69 -33.41
C ASP A 307 13.43 -23.14 -33.83
N ALA A 308 13.77 -21.93 -33.38
CA ALA A 308 15.06 -21.32 -33.66
C ALA A 308 16.22 -22.09 -33.03
N ILE A 309 16.09 -22.49 -31.75
CA ILE A 309 17.08 -23.32 -31.07
C ILE A 309 17.23 -24.67 -31.77
N LYS A 310 16.12 -25.30 -32.18
CA LYS A 310 16.16 -26.56 -32.92
C LYS A 310 16.93 -26.44 -34.23
N VAL A 311 16.64 -25.41 -35.04
CA VAL A 311 17.35 -25.15 -36.30
C VAL A 311 18.84 -24.89 -36.05
N LEU A 312 19.20 -24.14 -35.00
CA LEU A 312 20.60 -23.87 -34.66
C LEU A 312 21.34 -25.17 -34.26
N LYS A 313 20.71 -26.04 -33.47
CA LYS A 313 21.25 -27.38 -33.11
C LYS A 313 21.43 -28.26 -34.34
N GLU A 314 20.43 -28.32 -35.22
CA GLU A 314 20.48 -29.09 -36.48
C GLU A 314 21.58 -28.59 -37.43
N ASN A 315 21.99 -27.33 -37.33
CA ASN A 315 23.10 -26.74 -38.08
C ASN A 315 24.44 -26.78 -37.33
N GLY A 316 24.56 -27.62 -36.30
CA GLY A 316 25.84 -27.93 -35.65
C GLY A 316 26.27 -26.96 -34.55
N ILE A 317 25.38 -26.09 -34.07
CA ILE A 317 25.65 -25.24 -32.90
C ILE A 317 25.40 -26.06 -31.64
N ALA A 318 26.43 -26.17 -30.79
CA ALA A 318 26.37 -26.91 -29.54
C ALA A 318 25.32 -26.30 -28.58
N GLU A 319 24.54 -27.16 -27.93
CA GLU A 319 23.43 -26.77 -27.06
C GLU A 319 23.87 -25.86 -25.91
N GLU A 320 25.06 -26.09 -25.36
CA GLU A 320 25.61 -25.31 -24.25
C GLU A 320 25.88 -23.84 -24.63
N LEU A 321 25.98 -23.53 -25.93
CA LEU A 321 26.14 -22.16 -26.44
C LEU A 321 24.80 -21.43 -26.59
N LEU A 322 23.68 -22.16 -26.54
CA LEU A 322 22.34 -21.62 -26.76
C LEU A 322 21.62 -21.27 -25.45
N TYR A 323 22.16 -21.69 -24.30
CA TYR A 323 21.58 -21.47 -22.99
C TYR A 323 22.61 -20.94 -22.00
N GLU A 324 22.20 -19.96 -21.19
CA GLU A 324 22.98 -19.49 -20.05
C GLU A 324 22.37 -20.05 -18.75
N ARG A 325 23.07 -20.94 -18.05
CA ARG A 325 22.66 -21.37 -16.71
C ARG A 325 23.09 -20.33 -15.68
N LYS A 326 22.11 -19.62 -15.12
CA LYS A 326 22.30 -18.74 -13.97
C LYS A 326 21.68 -19.37 -12.73
N TYR A 327 22.34 -19.20 -11.58
CA TYR A 327 21.70 -19.46 -10.30
C TYR A 327 20.51 -18.52 -10.13
N LEU A 328 19.41 -19.06 -9.59
CA LEU A 328 18.30 -18.24 -9.13
C LEU A 328 18.80 -17.27 -8.04
N THR A 329 18.22 -16.08 -7.96
CA THR A 329 18.43 -15.21 -6.80
C THR A 329 17.92 -15.91 -5.53
N LEU A 330 18.40 -15.51 -4.35
CA LEU A 330 17.97 -16.09 -3.07
C LEU A 330 16.44 -16.12 -2.95
N ALA A 331 15.78 -14.99 -3.26
CA ALA A 331 14.32 -14.90 -3.26
C ALA A 331 13.65 -15.85 -4.25
N GLN A 332 14.21 -16.04 -5.45
CA GLN A 332 13.70 -16.99 -6.43
C GLN A 332 13.90 -18.44 -5.98
N MET A 333 15.02 -18.77 -5.33
CA MET A 333 15.26 -20.10 -4.75
C MET A 333 14.28 -20.37 -3.61
N GLU A 334 14.08 -19.40 -2.71
CA GLU A 334 13.13 -19.49 -1.60
C GLU A 334 11.70 -19.70 -2.12
N LYS A 335 11.32 -19.00 -3.20
CA LYS A 335 10.03 -19.18 -3.87
C LYS A 335 9.85 -20.58 -4.46
N VAL A 336 10.87 -21.13 -5.11
CA VAL A 336 10.80 -22.46 -5.74
C VAL A 336 10.79 -23.58 -4.71
N ILE A 337 11.57 -23.45 -3.63
CA ILE A 337 11.76 -24.48 -2.60
C ILE A 337 10.67 -24.38 -1.51
N GLY A 338 10.13 -23.18 -1.28
CA GLY A 338 9.25 -22.86 -0.17
C GLY A 338 10.03 -22.41 1.06
N LYS A 339 9.60 -21.32 1.70
CA LYS A 339 10.33 -20.62 2.78
C LYS A 339 10.74 -21.53 3.94
N LYS A 340 9.86 -22.44 4.35
CA LYS A 340 10.13 -23.39 5.45
C LYS A 340 11.26 -24.34 5.10
N ASP A 341 11.18 -25.00 3.95
CA ASP A 341 12.18 -25.99 3.54
C ASP A 341 13.48 -25.31 3.13
N PHE A 342 13.42 -24.12 2.52
CA PHE A 342 14.58 -23.30 2.22
C PHE A 342 15.37 -22.94 3.47
N ASN A 343 14.69 -22.44 4.51
CA ASN A 343 15.31 -22.11 5.79
C ASN A 343 15.87 -23.35 6.50
N ASN A 344 15.16 -24.48 6.45
CA ASN A 344 15.64 -25.74 7.05
C ASN A 344 16.90 -26.28 6.35
N LEU A 345 16.99 -26.13 5.02
CA LEU A 345 18.07 -26.71 4.22
C LEU A 345 19.32 -25.83 4.15
N VAL A 346 19.15 -24.52 3.95
CA VAL A 346 20.26 -23.60 3.67
C VAL A 346 20.19 -22.32 4.49
N GLY A 347 19.27 -22.19 5.45
CA GLY A 347 19.11 -20.99 6.27
C GLY A 347 20.37 -20.63 7.06
N ASN A 348 21.15 -21.63 7.50
CA ASN A 348 22.44 -21.43 8.17
C ASN A 348 23.56 -20.92 7.24
N LEU A 349 23.33 -20.89 5.92
CA LEU A 349 24.26 -20.36 4.93
C LEU A 349 23.89 -18.93 4.48
N ILE A 350 22.77 -18.39 4.97
CA ILE A 350 22.32 -17.04 4.63
C ILE A 350 23.04 -16.04 5.53
N VAL A 351 23.84 -15.15 4.92
CA VAL A 351 24.46 -14.02 5.61
C VAL A 351 23.66 -12.76 5.32
N MET A 352 23.02 -12.21 6.34
CA MET A 352 22.44 -10.87 6.25
C MET A 352 23.55 -9.85 6.41
N SER A 353 23.97 -9.24 5.29
CA SER A 353 24.82 -8.06 5.35
C SER A 353 23.96 -6.84 5.72
N VAL A 354 24.50 -5.98 6.58
CA VAL A 354 23.91 -4.66 6.80
C VAL A 354 23.93 -3.93 5.46
N GLY A 355 22.73 -3.56 4.97
CA GLY A 355 22.59 -2.84 3.71
C GLY A 355 23.43 -1.56 3.71
N LYS A 356 23.91 -1.13 2.53
CA LYS A 356 24.64 0.13 2.43
C LYS A 356 23.79 1.28 2.99
N PRO A 357 24.38 2.24 3.72
CA PRO A 357 23.69 3.45 4.16
C PRO A 357 22.93 4.08 2.99
N THR A 358 21.63 4.34 3.19
CA THR A 358 20.78 5.00 2.20
C THR A 358 20.12 6.20 2.85
N LEU A 359 20.03 7.30 2.10
CA LEU A 359 19.29 8.47 2.52
C LEU A 359 17.80 8.22 2.30
N VAL A 360 17.01 8.45 3.34
CA VAL A 360 15.54 8.33 3.36
C VAL A 360 14.96 9.57 4.02
N ASP A 361 13.66 9.79 3.86
CA ASP A 361 12.97 10.88 4.56
C ASP A 361 12.98 10.66 6.09
N ALA A 362 12.95 11.74 6.87
CA ALA A 362 12.96 11.69 8.33
C ALA A 362 11.73 10.96 8.93
N SER A 363 10.63 10.82 8.18
CA SER A 363 9.48 10.03 8.59
C SER A 363 9.72 8.51 8.53
N ASP A 364 10.80 8.05 7.91
CA ASP A 364 11.15 6.63 7.88
C ASP A 364 11.42 6.14 9.31
N LYS A 365 10.77 5.02 9.71
CA LYS A 365 10.85 4.50 11.07
C LYS A 365 12.24 3.95 11.43
N ARG A 366 13.12 3.71 10.45
CA ARG A 366 14.46 3.17 10.70
C ARG A 366 15.34 4.19 11.43
N GLU A 367 16.08 3.73 12.44
CA GLU A 367 16.99 4.60 13.18
C GLU A 367 18.07 5.21 12.28
N ALA A 368 18.32 6.50 12.49
CA ALA A 368 19.38 7.21 11.79
C ALA A 368 20.75 6.68 12.23
N ILE A 369 21.52 6.21 11.26
CA ILE A 369 22.91 5.79 11.47
C ILE A 369 23.86 6.97 11.30
N THR A 370 24.93 7.03 12.11
CA THR A 370 25.99 8.04 11.96
C THR A 370 27.35 7.37 12.05
N ASN A 371 28.34 7.90 11.30
CA ASN A 371 29.74 7.48 11.40
C ASN A 371 30.49 8.20 12.54
N LYS A 372 29.78 8.93 13.42
CA LYS A 372 30.40 9.57 14.59
C LYS A 372 30.45 8.53 15.72
N ILE A 373 31.65 8.19 16.15
CA ILE A 373 31.89 7.32 17.31
C ILE A 373 31.26 8.00 18.52
N LYS A 374 30.30 7.34 19.17
CA LYS A 374 29.80 7.79 20.47
C LYS A 374 30.85 7.41 21.52
N ALA A 375 31.10 8.26 22.51
CA ALA A 375 32.04 7.96 23.61
C ALA A 375 31.65 6.71 24.42
N GLU A 376 30.43 6.20 24.24
CA GLU A 376 29.91 4.97 24.85
C GLU A 376 30.37 3.69 24.12
N ASP A 377 30.81 3.79 22.85
CA ASP A 377 31.28 2.65 22.04
C ASP A 377 32.77 2.31 22.29
N ASP A 378 33.46 3.08 23.13
CA ASP A 378 34.91 2.95 23.39
C ASP A 378 35.25 1.95 24.52
N PHE A 379 34.25 1.27 25.10
CA PHE A 379 34.45 0.29 26.19
C PHE A 379 34.21 -1.18 25.81
N SER A 380 34.06 -1.51 24.52
CA SER A 380 34.02 -2.90 24.06
C SER A 380 35.19 -3.22 23.12
N ALA A 381 36.38 -3.31 23.69
CA ALA A 381 37.58 -3.88 23.10
C ALA A 381 38.30 -4.57 24.28
N VAL A 382 38.72 -5.83 24.29
CA VAL A 382 39.05 -6.83 23.27
C VAL A 382 39.06 -8.16 24.04
N ASP A 383 38.53 -9.25 23.49
CA ASP A 383 39.02 -10.59 23.84
C ASP A 383 39.35 -11.35 22.54
N ASP A 384 40.66 -11.33 22.28
CA ASP A 384 41.51 -12.17 21.46
C ASP A 384 40.90 -13.04 20.35
N ILE A 385 41.14 -12.57 19.13
CA ILE A 385 41.39 -13.45 17.97
C ILE A 385 42.78 -14.06 18.16
N ASN A 386 42.81 -15.30 18.65
CA ASN A 386 43.83 -16.29 18.32
C ASN A 386 43.23 -17.69 18.53
N ASN A 387 42.80 -18.34 17.44
CA ASN A 387 43.25 -19.68 17.09
C ASN A 387 42.56 -20.20 15.81
N LEU A 388 43.39 -20.29 14.76
CA LEU A 388 43.41 -21.21 13.60
C LEU A 388 42.20 -21.29 12.66
#